data_AF-A0A7W7EMY8-F1
#
_entry.id   AF-A0A7W7EMY8-F1
#
_cell.length_a   1.000
_cell.length_b   1.000
_cell.length_c   1.000
_cell.angle_alpha   90.00
_cell.angle_beta   90.00
_cell.angle_gamma   90.00
#
_symmetry.space_group_name_H-M   'P 1'
#
loop_
_entity.id
_entity.type
_entity.pdbx_description
1 polymer ?
#
loop_
_entity_poly.entity_id
_entity_poly.type
_entity_poly.pdbx_seq_one_letter_code
_entity_poly.pdbx_strand_id
1 'polypeptide(L)'
;MDRAGAKRNDLVSGEKLVLRPLIGLMDGLRPDEIERFVVEEIEKHRRLRDEAVRIESSLDSGTDQIELTENRRTYISAMIAVHAQQTVVSTLLDVLGYIPEIPKSTSH
;
A
#
# COMPACT_ATOMS: atom_id res chain seq x y z
N MET A 1 37.99 -10.97 -18.30
CA MET A 1 37.74 -9.51 -18.38
C MET A 1 36.30 -9.29 -17.97
N ASP A 2 36.14 -8.90 -16.72
CA ASP A 2 34.90 -8.90 -15.95
C ASP A 2 33.82 -7.99 -16.52
N ARG A 3 32.61 -8.57 -16.62
CA ARG A 3 31.38 -7.82 -16.85
C ARG A 3 31.10 -7.01 -15.59
N ALA A 4 31.08 -5.68 -15.75
CA ALA A 4 30.56 -4.74 -14.77
C ALA A 4 29.11 -5.10 -14.42
N GLY A 5 28.94 -5.88 -13.36
CA GLY A 5 27.67 -6.09 -12.69
C GLY A 5 27.31 -4.82 -11.95
N ALA A 6 26.67 -3.88 -12.66
CA ALA A 6 26.10 -2.70 -12.05
C ALA A 6 25.23 -3.12 -10.86
N LYS A 7 25.61 -2.61 -9.69
CA LYS A 7 25.06 -2.88 -8.37
C LYS A 7 23.57 -2.51 -8.39
N ARG A 8 22.67 -3.50 -8.47
CA ARG A 8 21.21 -3.35 -8.28
C ARG A 8 20.81 -2.93 -6.85
N ASN A 9 21.73 -2.34 -6.10
CA ASN A 9 21.59 -2.05 -4.68
C ASN A 9 21.24 -0.58 -4.38
N ASP A 10 21.20 0.27 -5.41
CA ASP A 10 20.93 1.71 -5.27
C ASP A 10 19.43 2.05 -5.47
N LEU A 11 18.57 1.04 -5.68
CA LEU A 11 17.12 1.24 -5.94
C LEU A 11 16.26 1.28 -4.66
N VAL A 12 16.85 1.06 -3.49
CA VAL A 12 16.16 1.11 -2.19
C VAL A 12 16.79 2.21 -1.32
N SER A 13 17.02 3.39 -1.91
CA SER A 13 17.15 4.59 -1.09
C SER A 13 15.84 4.73 -0.31
N GLY A 14 15.91 4.64 1.01
CA GLY A 14 14.76 4.68 1.93
C GLY A 14 14.04 6.04 1.99
N GLU A 15 14.08 6.81 0.90
CA GLU A 15 13.31 8.03 0.75
C GLU A 15 11.84 7.68 0.58
N LYS A 16 11.01 8.25 1.44
CA LYS A 16 9.57 8.13 1.37
C LYS A 16 9.09 8.71 0.03
N LEU A 17 8.42 7.90 -0.78
CA LEU A 17 7.72 8.37 -1.97
C LEU A 17 6.55 9.27 -1.54
N VAL A 18 6.48 10.46 -2.13
CA VAL A 18 5.42 11.45 -1.86
C VAL A 18 4.68 11.76 -3.16
N LEU A 19 3.36 11.61 -3.15
CA LEU A 19 2.49 11.90 -4.30
C LEU A 19 2.09 13.37 -4.31
N ARG A 20 2.93 14.22 -4.92
CA ARG A 20 2.67 15.67 -5.07
C ARG A 20 1.27 16.02 -5.61
N PRO A 21 0.67 15.26 -6.56
CA PRO A 21 -0.70 15.53 -7.00
C PRO A 21 -1.74 15.49 -5.87
N LEU A 22 -1.56 14.62 -4.87
CA LEU A 22 -2.46 14.57 -3.71
C LEU A 22 -2.36 15.83 -2.86
N ILE A 23 -1.15 16.38 -2.69
CA ILE A 23 -0.95 17.66 -1.96
C ILE A 23 -1.78 18.76 -2.63
N GLY A 24 -1.71 18.86 -3.97
CA GLY A 24 -2.48 19.85 -4.72
C GLY A 24 -4.00 19.62 -4.66
N LEU A 25 -4.47 18.37 -4.56
CA LEU A 25 -5.90 18.06 -4.39
C LEU A 25 -6.42 18.39 -2.98
N MET A 26 -5.56 18.30 -1.97
CA MET A 26 -5.92 18.61 -0.58
C MET A 26 -5.79 20.11 -0.24
N ASP A 27 -5.08 20.87 -1.08
CA ASP A 27 -4.87 22.30 -0.86
C ASP A 27 -6.20 23.07 -0.81
N GLY A 28 -6.35 23.92 0.21
CA GLY A 28 -7.58 24.69 0.45
C GLY A 28 -8.77 23.91 1.03
N LEU A 29 -8.66 22.59 1.22
CA LEU A 29 -9.69 21.82 1.95
C LEU A 29 -9.62 22.09 3.45
N ARG A 30 -10.75 21.93 4.12
CA ARG A 30 -10.81 22.06 5.59
C ARG A 30 -10.20 20.81 6.24
N PRO A 31 -9.57 20.93 7.42
CA PRO A 31 -8.93 19.79 8.09
C PRO A 31 -9.85 18.59 8.33
N ASP A 32 -11.12 18.82 8.68
CA ASP A 32 -12.14 17.76 8.88
C ASP A 32 -12.43 16.97 7.60
N GLU A 33 -12.34 17.62 6.46
CA GLU A 33 -12.55 17.00 5.15
C GLU A 33 -11.33 16.17 4.72
N ILE A 34 -10.12 16.69 4.94
CA ILE A 34 -8.87 15.95 4.71
C ILE A 34 -8.82 14.71 5.61
N GLU A 35 -9.18 14.87 6.89
CA GLU A 35 -9.23 13.77 7.85
C GLU A 35 -10.16 12.65 7.39
N ARG A 36 -11.35 12.97 6.88
CA ARG A 36 -12.28 11.96 6.34
C ARG A 36 -11.65 11.15 5.20
N PHE A 37 -10.98 11.80 4.24
CA PHE A 37 -10.27 11.09 3.18
C PHE A 37 -9.13 10.21 3.72
N VAL A 38 -8.39 10.69 4.72
CA VAL A 38 -7.31 9.93 5.35
C VAL A 38 -7.87 8.66 6.01
N VAL A 39 -8.97 8.77 6.76
CA VAL A 39 -9.64 7.62 7.40
C VAL A 39 -10.08 6.60 6.35
N GLU A 40 -10.77 7.03 5.30
CA GLU A 40 -11.25 6.16 4.22
C GLU A 40 -10.09 5.41 3.51
N GLU A 41 -8.99 6.11 3.21
CA GLU A 41 -7.84 5.52 2.54
C GLU A 41 -7.02 4.60 3.45
N ILE A 42 -7.02 4.83 4.78
CA ILE A 42 -6.47 3.91 5.78
C ILE A 42 -7.30 2.63 5.84
N GLU A 43 -8.63 2.72 5.86
CA GLU A 43 -9.51 1.55 5.83
C GLU A 43 -9.32 0.74 4.56
N LYS A 44 -9.24 1.41 3.40
CA LYS A 44 -8.93 0.78 2.12
C LYS A 44 -7.57 0.07 2.15
N HIS A 45 -6.54 0.70 2.71
CA HIS A 45 -5.24 0.06 2.88
C HIS A 45 -5.33 -1.21 3.73
N ARG A 46 -6.07 -1.17 4.85
CA ARG A 46 -6.31 -2.35 5.70
C ARG A 46 -6.99 -3.48 4.92
N ARG A 47 -8.05 -3.19 4.17
CA ARG A 47 -8.75 -4.18 3.33
C ARG A 47 -7.82 -4.83 2.30
N LEU A 48 -6.99 -4.04 1.62
CA LEU A 48 -6.02 -4.56 0.65
C LEU A 48 -4.98 -5.47 1.31
N ARG A 49 -4.49 -5.09 2.48
CA ARG A 49 -3.55 -5.93 3.24
C ARG A 49 -4.21 -7.23 3.69
N ASP A 50 -5.43 -7.18 4.21
CA ASP A 50 -6.16 -8.35 4.68
C ASP A 50 -6.52 -9.30 3.51
N GLU A 51 -6.71 -8.78 2.29
CA GLU A 51 -6.81 -9.58 1.06
C GLU A 51 -5.46 -10.23 0.68
N ALA A 52 -4.37 -9.46 0.70
CA ALA A 52 -3.03 -9.99 0.39
C ALA A 52 -2.62 -11.13 1.33
N VAL A 53 -2.93 -11.01 2.63
CA VAL A 53 -2.70 -12.07 3.65
C VAL A 53 -3.51 -13.33 3.35
N ARG A 54 -4.76 -13.18 2.89
CA ARG A 54 -5.59 -14.33 2.49
C ARG A 54 -5.02 -15.03 1.27
N ILE A 55 -4.56 -14.29 0.25
CA ILE A 55 -3.93 -14.85 -0.94
C ILE A 55 -2.61 -15.56 -0.58
N GLU A 56 -1.82 -14.97 0.32
CA GLU A 56 -0.57 -15.58 0.83
C GLU A 56 -0.84 -16.92 1.51
N SER A 57 -1.88 -16.99 2.36
CA SER A 57 -2.27 -18.24 3.02
C SER A 57 -2.64 -19.33 2.01
N SER A 58 -3.28 -18.96 0.89
CA SER A 58 -3.62 -19.91 -0.18
C SER A 58 -2.38 -20.41 -0.93
N LEU A 59 -1.32 -19.60 -1.06
CA LEU A 59 -0.05 -20.04 -1.66
C LEU A 59 0.60 -21.18 -0.89
N ASP A 60 0.58 -21.12 0.44
CA ASP A 60 1.17 -22.14 1.31
C ASP A 60 0.42 -23.48 1.23
N SER A 61 -0.84 -23.48 0.79
CA SER A 61 -1.69 -24.66 0.67
C SER A 61 -1.71 -25.34 -0.70
N GLY A 62 -1.19 -24.68 -1.75
CA GLY A 62 -1.29 -25.16 -3.14
C GLY A 62 -0.35 -26.33 -3.43
N THR A 63 -0.84 -27.39 -4.07
CA THR A 63 -0.05 -28.57 -4.44
C THR A 63 0.24 -28.70 -5.94
N ASP A 64 -0.49 -27.97 -6.80
CA ASP A 64 -0.30 -27.98 -8.25
C ASP A 64 0.55 -26.79 -8.74
N GLN A 65 1.49 -27.04 -9.66
CA GLN A 65 2.44 -26.03 -10.17
C GLN A 65 1.76 -24.92 -10.98
N ILE A 66 0.69 -25.23 -11.71
CA ILE A 66 -0.05 -24.24 -12.49
C ILE A 66 -0.77 -23.27 -11.54
N GLU A 67 -1.48 -23.83 -10.55
CA GLU A 67 -2.18 -23.08 -9.51
C GLU A 67 -1.22 -22.20 -8.70
N LEU A 68 -0.05 -22.72 -8.31
CA LEU A 68 0.98 -21.95 -7.60
C LEU A 68 1.49 -20.75 -8.43
N THR A 69 1.62 -20.90 -9.75
CA THR A 69 2.08 -19.82 -10.63
C THR A 69 1.05 -18.70 -10.74
N GLU A 70 -0.23 -19.06 -10.91
CA GLU A 70 -1.32 -18.10 -10.98
C GLU A 70 -1.54 -17.40 -9.62
N ASN A 71 -1.57 -18.15 -8.53
CA ASN A 71 -1.67 -17.61 -7.17
C ASN A 71 -0.51 -16.65 -6.87
N ARG A 72 0.70 -16.96 -7.33
CA ARG A 72 1.87 -16.09 -7.13
C ARG A 72 1.72 -14.76 -7.87
N ARG A 73 1.18 -14.79 -9.10
CA ARG A 73 0.88 -13.57 -9.86
C ARG A 73 -0.18 -12.73 -9.15
N THR A 74 -1.22 -13.36 -8.63
CA THR A 74 -2.28 -12.72 -7.86
C THR A 74 -1.74 -12.07 -6.59
N TYR A 75 -0.90 -12.79 -5.84
CA TYR A 75 -0.22 -12.25 -4.65
C TYR A 75 0.65 -11.04 -4.95
N ILE A 76 1.50 -11.11 -5.99
CA ILE A 76 2.34 -9.97 -6.40
C ILE A 76 1.47 -8.77 -6.75
N SER A 77 0.36 -8.98 -7.47
CA SER A 77 -0.57 -7.91 -7.84
C SER A 77 -1.23 -7.27 -6.61
N ALA A 78 -1.61 -8.10 -5.62
CA ALA A 78 -2.13 -7.62 -4.35
C ALA A 78 -1.09 -6.80 -3.57
N MET A 79 0.16 -7.27 -3.51
CA MET A 79 1.25 -6.55 -2.83
C MET A 79 1.59 -5.22 -3.51
N ILE A 80 1.56 -5.16 -4.85
CA ILE A 80 1.69 -3.89 -5.58
C ILE A 80 0.59 -2.92 -5.15
N ALA A 81 -0.66 -3.37 -5.08
CA ALA A 81 -1.78 -2.54 -4.64
C ALA A 81 -1.62 -2.06 -3.19
N VAL A 82 -1.19 -2.93 -2.27
CA VAL A 82 -0.90 -2.59 -0.87
C VAL A 82 0.14 -1.48 -0.78
N HIS A 83 1.25 -1.59 -1.51
CA HIS A 83 2.34 -0.60 -1.47
C HIS A 83 1.99 0.71 -2.18
N ALA A 84 1.25 0.65 -3.30
CA ALA A 84 0.72 1.84 -3.95
C ALA A 84 -0.21 2.61 -2.99
N GLN A 85 -1.12 1.89 -2.32
CA GLN A 85 -2.03 2.47 -1.34
C GLN A 85 -1.31 2.98 -0.09
N GLN A 86 -0.25 2.31 0.37
CA GLN A 86 0.58 2.81 1.48
C GLN A 86 1.20 4.17 1.12
N THR A 87 1.61 4.36 -0.12
CA THR A 87 2.17 5.64 -0.59
C THR A 87 1.11 6.75 -0.56
N VAL A 88 -0.15 6.44 -0.92
CA VAL A 88 -1.30 7.34 -0.78
C VAL A 88 -1.52 7.72 0.69
N VAL A 89 -1.70 6.73 1.57
CA VAL A 89 -1.92 6.95 3.00
C VAL A 89 -0.80 7.78 3.62
N SER A 90 0.44 7.42 3.32
CA SER A 90 1.63 8.11 3.86
C SER A 90 1.72 9.57 3.38
N THR A 91 1.34 9.85 2.13
CA THR A 91 1.27 11.23 1.62
C THR A 91 0.14 12.02 2.29
N LEU A 92 -1.04 11.43 2.45
CA LEU A 92 -2.18 12.13 3.06
C LEU A 92 -1.97 12.39 4.55
N LEU A 93 -1.29 11.50 5.27
CA LEU A 93 -0.88 11.72 6.66
C LEU A 93 0.12 12.88 6.80
N ASP A 94 1.04 13.05 5.84
CA ASP A 94 1.93 14.22 5.85
C ASP A 94 1.17 15.52 5.63
N VAL A 95 0.14 15.50 4.77
CA VAL A 95 -0.72 16.66 4.54
C VAL A 95 -1.57 16.97 5.78
N LEU A 96 -2.15 15.95 6.42
CA LEU A 96 -2.98 16.12 7.62
C LEU A 96 -2.16 16.55 8.84
N GLY A 97 -0.92 16.07 8.96
CA GLY A 97 0.01 16.39 10.06
C GLY A 97 -0.18 15.57 11.34
N TYR A 98 -1.16 14.66 11.39
CA TYR A 98 -1.38 13.71 12.48
C TYR A 98 -2.02 12.41 11.98
N ILE A 99 -2.02 11.37 12.82
CA ILE A 99 -2.75 10.13 12.55
C ILE A 99 -4.14 10.25 13.18
N PRO A 100 -5.23 10.20 12.39
CA PRO A 100 -6.58 10.37 12.93
C PRO A 100 -7.04 9.12 13.68
N GLU A 101 -8.04 9.28 14.55
CA GLU A 101 -8.69 8.15 15.18
C GLU A 101 -9.49 7.38 14.13
N ILE A 102 -9.16 6.11 13.94
CA ILE A 102 -9.90 5.24 13.03
C ILE A 102 -11.05 4.62 13.83
N PRO A 103 -12.32 4.86 13.46
CA PRO A 103 -13.45 4.21 14.09
C PRO A 103 -13.22 2.71 14.12
N LYS A 104 -13.38 2.08 15.28
CA LYS A 104 -13.34 0.62 15.34
C LYS A 104 -14.52 0.13 14.51
N SER A 105 -14.23 -0.51 13.36
CA SER A 105 -15.24 -1.24 12.60
C SER A 105 -15.97 -2.17 13.57
N THR A 106 -17.22 -1.83 13.88
CA THR A 106 -18.12 -2.71 14.60
C THR A 106 -18.38 -3.89 13.68
N SER A 107 -17.66 -4.99 13.90
CA SER A 107 -18.03 -6.29 13.33
C SER A 107 -19.46 -6.58 13.78
N HIS A 108 -20.40 -6.51 12.83
CA HIS A 108 -21.76 -7.03 12.97
C HIS A 108 -21.84 -8.39 12.27
#